data_AF-A0A0C2MPB8-F1
#
_entry.id   AF-A0A0C2MPB8-F1
#
_cell.length_a   1.000
_cell.length_b   1.000
_cell.length_c   1.000
_cell.angle_alpha   90.00
_cell.angle_beta   90.00
_cell.angle_gamma   90.00
#
_symmetry.space_group_name_H-M   'P 1'
#
loop_
_entity.id
_entity.type
_entity.pdbx_description
1 polymer ?
#
loop_
_entity_poly.entity_id
_entity_poly.type
_entity_poly.pdbx_seq_one_letter_code
_entity_poly.pdbx_strand_id
1 'polypeptide(L)'
;MNKTRDSAEELYLLESSAENTLNGLYHFHKTSISTANRPKCLSQKNLDAILKKIAKKFPLPSDFIHKENCSELIKSRLEILEETQSFYNIMRNFTCYKETAINLLTSAFSVKEVCMKSHTYIAVGILQVLSTLIRGFYIINKIEDLTKLIGVYGLVYQSIHNSNESSYISVCKLIQDYNDPLAKLSEDLSIGETMIQNILCGLIDDFRPCILEGKQLQTNYHFNLSVGQKSMSVPYCTILYPNLLKNEAIESVVNVLIVQNMVVPLHRDMHVNYFKELTTAIETRGKA
;
A
#
# COMPACT_ATOMS: atom_id res chain seq x y z
N MET A 1 -14.70 23.23 13.14
CA MET A 1 -14.05 22.52 14.26
C MET A 1 -14.37 21.02 14.33
N ASN A 2 -15.46 20.50 13.75
CA ASN A 2 -15.77 19.05 13.86
C ASN A 2 -15.08 18.17 12.81
N LYS A 3 -14.91 18.64 11.55
CA LYS A 3 -14.38 17.81 10.45
C LYS A 3 -12.94 17.30 10.65
N THR A 4 -12.12 18.03 11.41
CA THR A 4 -10.71 17.69 11.67
C THR A 4 -10.51 16.63 12.75
N ARG A 5 -11.51 16.42 13.63
CA ARG A 5 -11.43 15.45 14.73
C ARG A 5 -11.75 14.04 14.22
N ASP A 6 -12.76 13.93 13.37
CA ASP A 6 -13.15 12.69 12.70
C ASP A 6 -12.03 12.16 11.79
N SER A 7 -11.31 13.05 11.09
CA SER A 7 -10.20 12.66 10.20
C SER A 7 -8.98 12.07 10.93
N ALA A 8 -8.74 12.44 12.20
CA ALA A 8 -7.61 11.89 12.96
C ALA A 8 -7.90 10.48 13.49
N GLU A 9 -9.14 10.23 13.91
CA GLU A 9 -9.61 8.91 14.36
C GLU A 9 -9.67 7.93 13.19
N GLU A 10 -10.25 8.33 12.06
CA GLU A 10 -10.29 7.51 10.84
C GLU A 10 -8.88 7.16 10.33
N LEU A 11 -7.95 8.12 10.39
CA LEU A 11 -6.57 7.91 9.97
C LEU A 11 -5.83 6.94 10.89
N TYR A 12 -6.04 7.04 12.21
CA TYR A 12 -5.47 6.09 13.17
C TYR A 12 -6.02 4.67 12.97
N LEU A 13 -7.33 4.54 12.74
CA LEU A 13 -7.95 3.24 12.46
C LEU A 13 -7.41 2.62 11.16
N LEU A 14 -7.26 3.42 10.11
CA LEU A 14 -6.64 2.96 8.86
C LEU A 14 -5.18 2.53 9.06
N GLU A 15 -4.39 3.28 9.81
CA GLU A 15 -3.01 2.92 10.12
C GLU A 15 -2.95 1.58 10.88
N SER A 16 -3.81 1.39 11.88
CA SER A 16 -3.87 0.13 12.64
C SER A 16 -4.26 -1.08 11.77
N SER A 17 -5.07 -0.86 10.73
CA SER A 17 -5.52 -1.91 9.80
C SER A 17 -4.51 -2.18 8.67
N ALA A 18 -3.60 -1.23 8.39
CA ALA A 18 -2.65 -1.29 7.30
C ALA A 18 -1.75 -2.53 7.36
N GLU A 19 -1.22 -2.86 8.54
CA GLU A 19 -0.32 -4.00 8.73
C GLU A 19 -1.03 -5.33 8.48
N ASN A 20 -2.25 -5.50 8.98
CA ASN A 20 -3.07 -6.69 8.74
C ASN A 20 -3.40 -6.86 7.25
N THR A 21 -3.71 -5.74 6.58
CA THR A 21 -4.01 -5.73 5.14
C THR A 21 -2.80 -6.14 4.31
N LEU A 22 -1.62 -5.56 4.59
CA LEU A 22 -0.38 -5.90 3.90
C LEU A 22 0.07 -7.34 4.19
N ASN A 23 -0.03 -7.80 5.43
CA ASN A 23 0.30 -9.17 5.81
C ASN A 23 -0.59 -10.19 5.10
N GLY A 24 -1.90 -9.89 4.95
CA GLY A 24 -2.82 -10.69 4.16
C GLY A 24 -2.40 -10.80 2.70
N LEU A 25 -2.07 -9.66 2.06
CA LEU A 25 -1.58 -9.65 0.68
C LEU A 25 -0.26 -10.39 0.51
N TYR A 26 0.68 -10.20 1.44
CA TYR A 26 1.97 -10.90 1.42
C TYR A 26 1.79 -12.41 1.57
N HIS A 27 0.92 -12.84 2.49
CA HIS A 27 0.57 -14.24 2.66
C HIS A 27 -0.04 -14.82 1.38
N PHE A 28 -0.96 -14.10 0.74
CA PHE A 28 -1.52 -14.50 -0.55
C PHE A 28 -0.40 -14.68 -1.58
N HIS A 29 0.40 -13.64 -1.84
CA HIS A 29 1.50 -13.71 -2.80
C HIS A 29 2.45 -14.90 -2.54
N LYS A 30 2.87 -15.10 -1.29
CA LYS A 30 3.72 -16.23 -0.89
C LYS A 30 3.06 -17.58 -1.15
N THR A 31 1.77 -17.69 -0.88
CA THR A 31 1.00 -18.93 -1.09
C THR A 31 0.79 -19.22 -2.57
N SER A 32 0.57 -18.20 -3.41
CA SER A 32 0.39 -18.38 -4.86
C SER A 32 1.65 -18.86 -5.58
N ILE A 33 2.83 -18.53 -5.07
CA ILE A 33 4.13 -18.93 -5.64
C ILE A 33 4.55 -20.32 -5.14
N SER A 34 4.13 -20.72 -3.94
CA SER A 34 4.46 -22.02 -3.37
C SER A 34 3.78 -23.16 -4.12
N THR A 35 4.57 -24.05 -4.74
CA THR A 35 4.03 -25.24 -5.43
C THR A 35 3.26 -26.19 -4.51
N ALA A 36 3.55 -26.17 -3.20
CA ALA A 36 2.88 -27.00 -2.20
C ALA A 36 1.53 -26.41 -1.72
N ASN A 37 1.43 -25.08 -1.65
CA ASN A 37 0.27 -24.39 -1.04
C ASN A 37 -0.61 -23.65 -2.06
N ARG A 38 -0.22 -23.67 -3.33
CA ARG A 38 -1.00 -23.09 -4.43
C ARG A 38 -2.37 -23.79 -4.53
N PRO A 39 -3.49 -23.04 -4.70
CA PRO A 39 -4.82 -23.62 -4.86
C PRO A 39 -4.85 -24.71 -5.93
N LYS A 40 -5.43 -25.87 -5.61
CA LYS A 40 -5.39 -27.04 -6.50
C LYS A 40 -6.14 -26.77 -7.79
N CYS A 41 -7.18 -25.94 -7.73
CA CYS A 41 -7.94 -25.49 -8.89
C CYS A 41 -7.07 -24.81 -9.97
N LEU A 42 -5.93 -24.20 -9.60
CA LEU A 42 -5.00 -23.56 -10.53
C LEU A 42 -3.95 -24.50 -11.11
N SER A 43 -3.87 -25.74 -10.62
CA SER A 43 -2.88 -26.76 -11.03
C SER A 43 -3.52 -27.95 -11.76
N GLN A 44 -4.86 -27.96 -11.85
CA GLN A 44 -5.65 -29.02 -12.46
C GLN A 44 -5.69 -28.88 -13.99
N LYS A 45 -5.08 -29.84 -14.70
CA LYS A 45 -4.99 -29.86 -16.18
C LYS A 45 -6.34 -29.77 -16.88
N ASN A 46 -7.38 -30.33 -16.28
CA ASN A 46 -8.73 -30.36 -16.82
C ASN A 46 -9.39 -28.96 -16.76
N LEU A 47 -9.00 -28.12 -15.79
CA LEU A 47 -9.47 -26.73 -15.66
C LEU A 47 -8.68 -25.72 -16.51
N ASP A 48 -7.48 -26.05 -17.02
CA ASP A 48 -6.60 -25.13 -17.75
C ASP A 48 -7.29 -24.38 -18.91
N ALA A 49 -8.14 -25.07 -19.67
CA ALA A 49 -8.87 -24.47 -20.78
C ALA A 49 -9.87 -23.39 -20.30
N ILE A 50 -10.57 -23.65 -19.19
CA ILE A 50 -11.51 -22.71 -18.58
C ILE A 50 -10.74 -21.54 -17.94
N LEU A 51 -9.64 -21.82 -17.24
CA LEU A 51 -8.79 -20.79 -16.63
C LEU A 51 -8.22 -19.81 -17.67
N LYS A 52 -7.81 -20.30 -18.85
CA LYS A 52 -7.37 -19.43 -19.96
C LYS A 52 -8.50 -18.55 -20.50
N LYS A 53 -9.73 -19.07 -20.57
CA LYS A 53 -10.91 -18.29 -20.98
C LYS A 53 -11.26 -17.24 -19.94
N ILE A 54 -11.19 -17.58 -18.65
CA ILE A 54 -11.43 -16.67 -17.53
C ILE A 54 -10.46 -15.49 -17.60
N ALA A 55 -9.16 -15.76 -17.72
CA ALA A 55 -8.14 -14.71 -17.80
C ALA A 55 -8.36 -13.76 -18.98
N LYS A 56 -8.80 -14.28 -20.14
CA LYS A 56 -9.04 -13.47 -21.35
C LYS A 56 -10.31 -12.62 -21.30
N LYS A 57 -11.35 -13.10 -20.60
CA LYS A 57 -12.67 -12.45 -20.55
C LYS A 57 -12.93 -11.76 -19.21
N PHE A 58 -11.89 -11.48 -18.43
CA PHE A 58 -12.04 -10.82 -17.14
C PHE A 58 -12.38 -9.33 -17.32
N PRO A 59 -13.42 -8.80 -16.64
CA PRO A 59 -14.25 -9.42 -15.63
C PRO A 59 -15.38 -10.22 -16.29
N LEU A 60 -15.79 -11.29 -15.63
CA LEU A 60 -16.67 -12.27 -16.27
C LEU A 60 -18.09 -11.73 -16.44
N PRO A 61 -18.71 -11.89 -17.62
CA PRO A 61 -20.12 -11.55 -17.82
C PRO A 61 -21.03 -12.49 -17.01
N SER A 62 -22.22 -12.01 -16.64
CA SER A 62 -23.20 -12.76 -15.83
C SER A 62 -23.53 -14.16 -16.37
N ASP A 63 -23.51 -14.33 -17.69
CA ASP A 63 -23.91 -15.58 -18.35
C ASP A 63 -22.72 -16.49 -18.70
N PHE A 64 -21.52 -16.18 -18.20
CA PHE A 64 -20.29 -16.89 -18.58
C PHE A 64 -20.40 -18.41 -18.35
N ILE A 65 -20.98 -18.83 -17.22
CA ILE A 65 -21.18 -20.24 -16.86
C ILE A 65 -22.00 -20.98 -17.92
N HIS A 66 -23.05 -20.34 -18.43
CA HIS A 66 -23.96 -20.94 -19.41
C HIS A 66 -23.34 -21.02 -20.81
N LYS A 67 -22.51 -20.04 -21.18
CA LYS A 67 -21.89 -19.95 -22.52
C LYS A 67 -20.66 -20.83 -22.69
N GLU A 68 -19.88 -21.04 -21.63
CA GLU A 68 -18.54 -21.65 -21.73
C GLU A 68 -18.46 -23.11 -21.27
N ASN A 69 -19.60 -23.76 -20.97
CA ASN A 69 -19.71 -25.15 -20.50
C ASN A 69 -18.72 -25.48 -19.37
N CYS A 70 -18.90 -24.84 -18.21
CA CYS A 70 -18.05 -25.00 -17.02
C CYS A 70 -18.33 -26.28 -16.21
N SER A 71 -18.71 -27.38 -16.87
CA SER A 71 -19.21 -28.61 -16.22
C SER A 71 -18.23 -29.20 -15.19
N GLU A 72 -16.93 -29.15 -15.44
CA GLU A 72 -15.92 -29.65 -14.51
C GLU A 72 -15.78 -28.79 -13.25
N LEU A 73 -15.83 -27.46 -13.40
CA LEU A 73 -15.79 -26.52 -12.29
C LEU A 73 -17.04 -26.65 -11.41
N ILE A 74 -18.21 -26.94 -12.02
CA ILE A 74 -19.46 -27.18 -11.30
C ILE A 74 -19.40 -28.47 -10.47
N LYS A 75 -18.67 -29.50 -10.91
CA LYS A 75 -18.56 -30.79 -10.19
C LYS A 75 -17.83 -30.64 -8.86
N SER A 76 -16.75 -29.87 -8.81
CA SER A 76 -15.92 -29.64 -7.61
C SER A 76 -16.16 -28.27 -6.97
N ARG A 77 -17.31 -27.65 -7.21
CA ARG A 77 -17.58 -26.25 -6.83
C ARG A 77 -17.44 -25.97 -5.33
N LEU A 78 -17.85 -26.90 -4.45
CA LEU A 78 -17.77 -26.68 -3.00
C LEU A 78 -16.31 -26.65 -2.50
N GLU A 79 -15.51 -27.62 -2.95
CA GLU A 79 -14.09 -27.69 -2.61
C GLU A 79 -13.33 -26.45 -3.14
N ILE A 80 -13.60 -26.05 -4.38
CA ILE A 80 -13.00 -24.86 -4.97
C ILE A 80 -13.42 -23.59 -4.22
N LEU A 81 -14.67 -23.50 -3.76
CA LEU A 81 -15.13 -22.35 -2.98
C LEU A 81 -14.30 -22.22 -1.70
N GLU A 82 -14.18 -23.30 -0.93
CA GLU A 82 -13.42 -23.31 0.32
C GLU A 82 -11.94 -22.94 0.11
N GLU A 83 -11.31 -23.48 -0.94
CA GLU A 83 -9.91 -23.15 -1.28
C GLU A 83 -9.73 -21.68 -1.66
N THR A 84 -10.65 -21.12 -2.45
CA THR A 84 -10.49 -19.79 -3.05
C THR A 84 -11.03 -18.64 -2.19
N GLN A 85 -11.92 -18.93 -1.24
CA GLN A 85 -12.60 -17.93 -0.42
C GLN A 85 -11.64 -17.12 0.47
N SER A 86 -10.60 -17.75 1.02
CA SER A 86 -9.60 -17.05 1.84
C SER A 86 -8.87 -15.95 1.04
N PHE A 87 -8.47 -16.26 -0.19
CA PHE A 87 -7.82 -15.30 -1.10
C PHE A 87 -8.78 -14.21 -1.57
N TYR A 88 -10.02 -14.58 -1.85
CA TYR A 88 -11.06 -13.59 -2.19
C TYR A 88 -11.27 -12.59 -1.05
N ASN A 89 -11.37 -13.07 0.19
CA ASN A 89 -11.53 -12.22 1.36
C ASN A 89 -10.35 -11.27 1.56
N ILE A 90 -9.12 -11.71 1.30
CA ILE A 90 -7.93 -10.83 1.33
C ILE A 90 -8.06 -9.71 0.31
N MET A 91 -8.44 -10.03 -0.94
CA MET A 91 -8.64 -9.01 -1.98
C MET A 91 -9.79 -8.06 -1.64
N ARG A 92 -10.91 -8.58 -1.14
CA ARG A 92 -12.04 -7.78 -0.67
C ARG A 92 -11.63 -6.82 0.44
N ASN A 93 -10.85 -7.28 1.41
CA ASN A 93 -10.34 -6.45 2.50
C ASN A 93 -9.44 -5.33 1.97
N PHE A 94 -8.55 -5.62 1.02
CA PHE A 94 -7.73 -4.59 0.39
C PHE A 94 -8.55 -3.58 -0.42
N THR A 95 -9.57 -4.03 -1.16
CA THR A 95 -10.49 -3.13 -1.88
C THR A 95 -11.18 -2.18 -0.92
N CYS A 96 -11.71 -2.70 0.19
CA CYS A 96 -12.33 -1.88 1.23
C CYS A 96 -11.34 -0.87 1.83
N TYR A 97 -10.14 -1.33 2.21
CA TYR A 97 -9.06 -0.46 2.70
C TYR A 97 -8.74 0.66 1.71
N LYS A 98 -8.60 0.33 0.41
CA LYS A 98 -8.30 1.30 -0.65
C LYS A 98 -9.40 2.34 -0.80
N GLU A 99 -10.67 1.93 -0.83
CA GLU A 99 -11.79 2.86 -0.93
C GLU A 99 -11.83 3.82 0.26
N THR A 100 -11.69 3.32 1.49
CA THR A 100 -11.63 4.15 2.70
C THR A 100 -10.42 5.09 2.68
N ALA A 101 -9.24 4.59 2.30
CA ALA A 101 -8.02 5.38 2.23
C ALA A 101 -8.12 6.52 1.20
N ILE A 102 -8.58 6.24 -0.02
CA ILE A 102 -8.73 7.28 -1.06
C ILE A 102 -9.80 8.31 -0.66
N ASN A 103 -10.91 7.89 -0.05
CA ASN A 103 -11.93 8.82 0.43
C ASN A 103 -11.37 9.74 1.53
N LEU A 104 -10.61 9.19 2.48
CA LEU A 104 -9.96 9.96 3.54
C LEU A 104 -8.93 10.93 2.97
N LEU A 105 -8.06 10.47 2.06
CA LEU A 105 -7.07 11.32 1.40
C LEU A 105 -7.74 12.46 0.63
N THR A 106 -8.79 12.17 -0.15
CA THR A 106 -9.55 13.19 -0.88
C THR A 106 -10.19 14.22 0.06
N SER A 107 -10.74 13.75 1.18
CA SER A 107 -11.27 14.64 2.23
C SER A 107 -10.17 15.50 2.85
N ALA A 108 -9.00 14.93 3.15
CA ALA A 108 -7.86 15.65 3.69
C ALA A 108 -7.31 16.70 2.70
N PHE A 109 -7.20 16.37 1.41
CA PHE A 109 -6.75 17.30 0.37
C PHE A 109 -7.66 18.50 0.19
N SER A 110 -8.95 18.38 0.54
CA SER A 110 -9.88 19.52 0.51
C SER A 110 -9.55 20.60 1.56
N VAL A 111 -8.76 20.26 2.59
CA VAL A 111 -8.29 21.21 3.60
C VAL A 111 -6.93 21.75 3.15
N LYS A 112 -6.94 22.93 2.52
CA LYS A 112 -5.69 23.62 2.15
C LYS A 112 -4.92 23.93 3.45
N GLU A 113 -3.63 23.57 3.48
CA GLU A 113 -2.62 23.87 4.54
C GLU A 113 -2.21 22.74 5.52
N VAL A 114 -2.16 21.48 5.09
CA VAL A 114 -1.36 20.47 5.82
C VAL A 114 0.12 20.66 5.49
N CYS A 115 0.94 20.88 6.52
CA CYS A 115 2.40 21.03 6.44
C CYS A 115 3.04 20.23 7.58
N MET A 116 4.22 19.64 7.35
CA MET A 116 4.94 18.85 8.35
C MET A 116 5.16 19.61 9.67
N LYS A 117 5.45 20.91 9.58
CA LYS A 117 5.80 21.76 10.75
C LYS A 117 4.61 22.11 11.65
N SER A 118 3.41 22.19 11.10
CA SER A 118 2.19 22.58 11.83
C SER A 118 1.24 21.41 12.10
N HIS A 119 1.26 20.39 11.25
CA HIS A 119 0.29 19.29 11.24
C HIS A 119 0.99 17.92 11.15
N THR A 120 2.03 17.73 11.96
CA THR A 120 2.93 16.56 11.91
C THR A 120 2.21 15.22 11.91
N TYR A 121 1.29 14.99 12.86
CA TYR A 121 0.60 13.71 13.01
C TYR A 121 -0.23 13.36 11.77
N ILE A 122 -0.96 14.34 11.23
CA ILE A 122 -1.78 14.18 10.03
C ILE A 122 -0.88 13.95 8.80
N ALA A 123 0.21 14.71 8.67
CA ALA A 123 1.13 14.58 7.56
C ALA A 123 1.84 13.21 7.54
N VAL A 124 2.29 12.73 8.70
CA VAL A 124 2.84 11.37 8.89
C VAL A 124 1.83 10.31 8.48
N GLY A 125 0.60 10.42 8.99
CA GLY A 125 -0.46 9.47 8.71
C GLY A 125 -0.81 9.39 7.22
N ILE A 126 -0.88 10.53 6.54
CA ILE A 126 -1.10 10.60 5.09
C ILE A 126 0.01 9.84 4.36
N LEU A 127 1.28 10.06 4.72
CA LEU A 127 2.40 9.35 4.10
C LEU A 127 2.37 7.84 4.36
N GLN A 128 1.99 7.41 5.57
CA GLN A 128 1.87 5.99 5.90
C GLN A 128 0.74 5.29 5.13
N VAL A 129 -0.41 5.94 5.00
CA VAL A 129 -1.54 5.42 4.19
C VAL A 129 -1.13 5.31 2.73
N LEU A 130 -0.48 6.34 2.18
CA LEU A 130 0.06 6.31 0.81
C LEU A 130 1.07 5.17 0.63
N SER A 131 2.01 5.02 1.56
CA SER A 131 2.99 3.92 1.55
C SER A 131 2.30 2.56 1.54
N THR A 132 1.23 2.41 2.32
CA THR A 132 0.48 1.15 2.41
C THR A 132 -0.22 0.83 1.10
N LEU A 133 -0.88 1.81 0.48
CA LEU A 133 -1.51 1.64 -0.83
C LEU A 133 -0.49 1.22 -1.89
N ILE A 134 0.64 1.94 -1.97
CA ILE A 134 1.72 1.65 -2.92
C ILE A 134 2.24 0.21 -2.75
N ARG A 135 2.57 -0.18 -1.51
CA ARG A 135 3.07 -1.52 -1.21
C ARG A 135 2.04 -2.60 -1.54
N GLY A 136 0.77 -2.36 -1.18
CA GLY A 136 -0.32 -3.28 -1.46
C GLY A 136 -0.51 -3.51 -2.96
N PHE A 137 -0.54 -2.45 -3.75
CA PHE A 137 -0.63 -2.55 -5.20
C PHE A 137 0.59 -3.22 -5.84
N TYR A 138 1.79 -2.95 -5.33
CA TYR A 138 3.00 -3.63 -5.78
C TYR A 138 2.92 -5.15 -5.54
N ILE A 139 2.47 -5.58 -4.36
CA ILE A 139 2.28 -7.00 -4.05
C ILE A 139 1.23 -7.61 -4.99
N ILE A 140 0.09 -6.95 -5.19
CA ILE A 140 -1.00 -7.42 -6.05
C ILE A 140 -0.52 -7.63 -7.50
N ASN A 141 0.25 -6.69 -8.04
CA ASN A 141 0.78 -6.78 -9.41
C ASN A 141 1.73 -7.97 -9.60
N LYS A 142 2.37 -8.45 -8.53
CA LYS A 142 3.24 -9.64 -8.56
C LYS A 142 2.49 -10.97 -8.50
N ILE A 143 1.17 -10.97 -8.27
CA ILE A 143 0.37 -12.20 -8.22
C ILE A 143 -0.09 -12.57 -9.63
N GLU A 144 0.66 -13.47 -10.29
CA GLU A 144 0.44 -13.84 -11.70
C GLU A 144 -0.95 -14.42 -12.01
N ASP A 145 -1.50 -15.26 -11.11
CA ASP A 145 -2.77 -15.97 -11.33
C ASP A 145 -3.97 -15.31 -10.64
N LEU A 146 -3.83 -14.06 -10.20
CA LEU A 146 -4.86 -13.32 -9.46
C LEU A 146 -6.20 -13.30 -10.20
N THR A 147 -6.18 -12.93 -11.48
CA THR A 147 -7.36 -12.83 -12.34
C THR A 147 -8.08 -14.17 -12.47
N LYS A 148 -7.33 -15.27 -12.58
CA LYS A 148 -7.89 -16.62 -12.68
C LYS A 148 -8.53 -17.04 -11.36
N LEU A 149 -7.85 -16.82 -10.24
CA LEU A 149 -8.31 -17.20 -8.92
C LEU A 149 -9.62 -16.49 -8.56
N ILE A 150 -9.65 -15.15 -8.75
CA ILE A 150 -10.83 -14.34 -8.46
C ILE A 150 -11.97 -14.68 -9.43
N GLY A 151 -11.67 -14.88 -10.72
CA GLY A 151 -12.66 -15.31 -11.70
C GLY A 151 -13.29 -16.67 -11.36
N VAL A 152 -12.48 -17.65 -10.95
CA VAL A 152 -12.96 -18.97 -10.51
C VAL A 152 -13.85 -18.85 -9.29
N TYR A 153 -13.42 -18.09 -8.27
CA TYR A 153 -14.24 -17.83 -7.09
C TYR A 153 -15.62 -17.25 -7.47
N GLY A 154 -15.64 -16.23 -8.34
CA GLY A 154 -16.88 -15.59 -8.79
C GLY A 154 -17.86 -16.57 -9.45
N LEU A 155 -17.36 -17.41 -10.36
CA LEU A 155 -18.19 -18.42 -11.04
C LEU A 155 -18.72 -19.48 -10.09
N VAL A 156 -17.86 -19.98 -9.20
CA VAL A 156 -18.23 -20.99 -8.21
C VAL A 156 -19.28 -20.42 -7.25
N TYR A 157 -19.05 -19.22 -6.72
CA TYR A 157 -19.99 -18.54 -5.82
C TYR A 157 -21.34 -18.34 -6.50
N GLN A 158 -21.36 -17.82 -7.72
CA GLN A 158 -22.58 -17.62 -8.50
C GLN A 158 -23.32 -18.95 -8.75
N SER A 159 -22.60 -20.03 -9.02
CA SER A 159 -23.21 -21.36 -9.24
C SER A 159 -23.88 -21.95 -8.00
N ILE A 160 -23.43 -21.57 -6.80
CA ILE A 160 -23.95 -22.08 -5.52
C ILE A 160 -25.09 -21.19 -5.02
N HIS A 161 -24.92 -19.87 -5.09
CA HIS A 161 -25.83 -18.89 -4.52
C HIS A 161 -26.81 -18.27 -5.53
N ASN A 162 -26.72 -18.64 -6.82
CA ASN A 162 -27.50 -18.07 -7.93
C ASN A 162 -27.45 -16.53 -7.99
N SER A 163 -26.42 -15.93 -7.41
CA SER A 163 -26.21 -14.49 -7.30
C SER A 163 -24.72 -14.20 -7.19
N ASN A 164 -24.32 -13.00 -7.60
CA ASN A 164 -22.94 -12.56 -7.46
C ASN A 164 -22.69 -12.08 -6.02
N GLU A 165 -21.48 -12.29 -5.52
CA GLU A 165 -21.06 -11.68 -4.25
C GLU A 165 -21.06 -10.15 -4.41
N SER A 166 -21.51 -9.42 -3.39
CA SER A 166 -21.81 -7.98 -3.47
C SER A 166 -20.59 -7.12 -3.79
N SER A 167 -19.39 -7.53 -3.38
CA SER A 167 -18.12 -6.83 -3.56
C SER A 167 -17.37 -7.30 -4.82
N TYR A 168 -17.86 -8.33 -5.51
CA TYR A 168 -17.14 -8.98 -6.61
C TYR A 168 -16.80 -8.03 -7.75
N ILE A 169 -17.74 -7.15 -8.11
CA ILE A 169 -17.54 -6.16 -9.18
C ILE A 169 -16.45 -5.15 -8.78
N SER A 170 -16.45 -4.68 -7.52
CA SER A 170 -15.43 -3.75 -7.02
C SER A 170 -14.04 -4.39 -6.99
N VAL A 171 -13.94 -5.65 -6.57
CA VAL A 171 -12.67 -6.42 -6.60
C VAL A 171 -12.19 -6.60 -8.04
N CYS A 172 -13.08 -6.97 -8.96
CA CYS A 172 -12.73 -7.10 -10.37
C CYS A 172 -12.23 -5.78 -10.96
N LYS A 173 -12.94 -4.68 -10.67
CA LYS A 173 -12.57 -3.34 -11.10
C LYS A 173 -11.18 -2.94 -10.56
N LEU A 174 -10.89 -3.24 -9.29
CA LEU A 174 -9.57 -3.01 -8.72
C LEU A 174 -8.46 -3.75 -9.48
N ILE A 175 -8.70 -5.00 -9.89
CA ILE A 175 -7.69 -5.76 -10.66
C ILE A 175 -7.48 -5.16 -12.06
N GLN A 176 -8.56 -4.69 -12.70
CA GLN A 176 -8.48 -4.10 -14.03
C GLN A 176 -7.83 -2.71 -14.05
N ASP A 177 -8.26 -1.84 -13.14
CA ASP A 177 -7.83 -0.45 -13.10
C ASP A 177 -6.34 -0.35 -12.75
N TYR A 178 -5.79 -1.30 -11.98
CA TYR A 178 -4.41 -1.30 -11.50
C TYR A 178 -3.51 -2.32 -12.22
N ASN A 179 -3.77 -2.58 -13.50
CA ASN A 179 -2.82 -3.28 -14.37
C ASN A 179 -1.46 -2.55 -14.41
N ASP A 180 -1.48 -1.22 -14.48
CA ASP A 180 -0.35 -0.35 -14.13
C ASP A 180 -0.67 0.39 -12.83
N PRO A 181 -0.24 -0.15 -11.67
CA PRO A 181 -0.66 0.35 -10.38
C PRO A 181 -0.16 1.77 -10.10
N LEU A 182 1.00 2.13 -10.66
CA LEU A 182 1.60 3.43 -10.40
C LEU A 182 0.89 4.52 -11.20
N ALA A 183 0.63 4.27 -12.49
CA ALA A 183 -0.09 5.22 -13.33
C ALA A 183 -1.51 5.48 -12.81
N LYS A 184 -2.22 4.44 -12.38
CA LYS A 184 -3.58 4.61 -11.83
C LYS A 184 -3.57 5.32 -10.49
N LEU A 185 -2.62 5.01 -9.61
CA LEU A 185 -2.50 5.70 -8.33
C LEU A 185 -2.14 7.18 -8.53
N SER A 186 -1.35 7.51 -9.57
CA SER A 186 -1.07 8.91 -9.94
C SER A 186 -2.34 9.67 -10.30
N GLU A 187 -3.21 9.07 -11.12
CA GLU A 187 -4.49 9.65 -11.50
C GLU A 187 -5.38 9.89 -10.28
N ASP A 188 -5.51 8.88 -9.40
CA ASP A 188 -6.34 8.95 -8.19
C ASP A 188 -5.83 10.00 -7.18
N LEU A 189 -4.52 10.27 -7.14
CA LEU A 189 -3.89 11.22 -6.22
C LEU A 189 -3.69 12.62 -6.80
N SER A 190 -4.03 12.84 -8.07
CA SER A 190 -3.82 14.12 -8.77
C SER A 190 -4.41 15.33 -8.04
N ILE A 191 -5.55 15.16 -7.35
CA ILE A 191 -6.22 16.23 -6.57
C ILE A 191 -5.37 16.67 -5.36
N GLY A 192 -4.55 15.77 -4.82
CA GLY A 192 -3.72 16.00 -3.63
C GLY A 192 -2.26 16.31 -3.92
N GLU A 193 -1.86 16.38 -5.19
CA GLU A 193 -0.44 16.42 -5.59
C GLU A 193 0.33 17.54 -4.89
N THR A 194 -0.21 18.76 -4.87
CA THR A 194 0.42 19.93 -4.23
C THR A 194 0.55 19.75 -2.71
N MET A 195 -0.43 19.13 -2.04
CA MET A 195 -0.33 18.87 -0.60
C MET A 195 0.75 17.83 -0.31
N ILE A 196 0.76 16.73 -1.08
CA ILE A 196 1.77 15.68 -0.94
C ILE A 196 3.17 16.25 -1.16
N GLN A 197 3.34 17.07 -2.20
CA GLN A 197 4.60 17.78 -2.47
C GLN A 197 5.01 18.67 -1.29
N ASN A 198 4.11 19.47 -0.73
CA ASN A 198 4.41 20.33 0.43
C ASN A 198 4.81 19.53 1.67
N ILE A 199 4.14 18.41 1.95
CA ILE A 199 4.48 17.51 3.04
C ILE A 199 5.89 16.92 2.83
N LEU A 200 6.20 16.45 1.63
CA LEU A 200 7.50 15.87 1.31
C LEU A 200 8.63 16.90 1.33
N CYS A 201 8.41 18.11 0.83
CA CYS A 201 9.39 19.18 0.92
C CYS A 201 9.69 19.54 2.37
N GLY A 202 8.65 19.66 3.22
CA GLY A 202 8.82 19.88 4.65
C GLY A 202 9.60 18.74 5.33
N LEU A 203 9.33 17.50 4.96
CA LEU A 203 10.06 16.33 5.45
C LEU A 203 11.54 16.41 5.05
N ILE A 204 11.84 16.73 3.79
CA ILE A 204 13.23 16.85 3.30
C ILE A 204 13.97 17.97 4.03
N ASP A 205 13.34 19.14 4.18
CA ASP A 205 13.93 20.29 4.86
C ASP A 205 14.23 19.98 6.33
N ASP A 206 13.38 19.21 7.00
CA ASP A 206 13.55 18.82 8.40
C ASP A 206 14.52 17.63 8.58
N PHE A 207 14.65 16.74 7.59
CA PHE A 207 15.60 15.61 7.62
C PHE A 207 17.03 16.01 7.19
N ARG A 208 17.19 17.05 6.38
CA ARG A 208 18.51 17.53 5.89
C ARG A 208 19.52 17.85 6.99
N PRO A 209 19.14 18.54 8.08
CA PRO A 209 20.04 18.77 9.20
C PRO A 209 20.45 17.48 9.92
N CYS A 210 19.51 16.56 10.16
CA CYS A 210 19.76 15.32 10.90
C CYS A 210 20.77 14.37 10.23
N ILE A 211 20.94 14.45 8.91
CA ILE A 211 21.86 13.61 8.14
C ILE A 211 23.24 14.25 8.02
N LEU A 212 23.27 15.58 7.86
CA LEU A 212 24.50 16.35 7.94
C LEU A 212 25.12 16.25 9.35
N GLU A 213 24.29 16.26 10.39
CA GLU A 213 24.69 15.96 11.77
C GLU A 213 25.02 14.48 11.98
N GLY A 214 24.41 13.55 11.24
CA GLY A 214 24.77 12.13 11.19
C GLY A 214 26.27 11.86 10.99
N LYS A 215 26.92 12.64 10.12
CA LYS A 215 28.38 12.60 9.88
C LYS A 215 29.21 13.30 10.99
N GLN A 216 28.59 14.14 11.82
CA GLN A 216 29.22 14.81 12.98
C GLN A 216 28.87 14.18 14.34
N LEU A 217 27.91 13.25 14.39
CA LEU A 217 27.45 12.59 15.60
C LEU A 217 28.48 11.60 16.18
N GLN A 218 29.43 11.12 15.37
CA GLN A 218 30.58 10.36 15.87
C GLN A 218 31.62 11.22 16.59
N THR A 219 31.66 12.53 16.32
CA THR A 219 32.62 13.47 16.92
C THR A 219 32.08 14.21 18.16
N ASN A 220 30.75 14.32 18.32
CA ASN A 220 30.15 15.23 19.32
C ASN A 220 29.36 14.58 20.47
N TYR A 221 29.55 13.29 20.79
CA TYR A 221 29.04 12.66 22.04
C TYR A 221 27.55 12.95 22.41
N HIS A 222 26.65 13.11 21.42
CA HIS A 222 25.30 13.62 21.66
C HIS A 222 24.37 12.70 22.48
N PHE A 223 24.76 11.45 22.73
CA PHE A 223 24.04 10.52 23.61
C PHE A 223 24.75 10.28 24.96
N ASN A 224 25.77 11.10 25.29
CA ASN A 224 26.49 10.96 26.54
C ASN A 224 25.92 11.91 27.60
N LEU A 225 25.01 11.38 28.44
CA LEU A 225 24.43 12.08 29.59
C LEU A 225 25.49 12.55 30.62
N SER A 226 26.73 12.06 30.52
CA SER A 226 27.82 12.45 31.43
C SER A 226 28.56 13.74 31.04
N VAL A 227 28.36 14.28 29.83
CA VAL A 227 29.12 15.45 29.33
C VAL A 227 28.48 16.79 29.71
N GLY A 228 27.23 16.80 30.18
CA GLY A 228 26.44 18.01 30.41
C GLY A 228 25.79 18.12 31.80
N GLN A 229 26.54 17.98 32.90
CA GLN A 229 25.98 18.11 34.25
C GLN A 229 25.38 19.49 34.58
N LYS A 230 25.67 20.54 33.77
CA LYS A 230 25.13 21.90 33.95
C LYS A 230 23.95 22.25 33.03
N SER A 231 23.57 21.39 32.08
CA SER A 231 22.50 21.67 31.09
C SER A 231 21.23 20.83 31.32
N MET A 232 21.15 20.09 32.43
CA MET A 232 20.01 19.22 32.78
C MET A 232 18.68 19.95 32.98
N SER A 233 18.66 21.29 33.05
CA SER A 233 17.45 22.07 33.33
C SER A 233 16.75 22.64 32.09
N VAL A 234 17.17 22.28 30.87
CA VAL A 234 16.58 22.85 29.66
C VAL A 234 16.12 21.76 28.70
N PRO A 235 14.80 21.47 28.62
CA PRO A 235 14.29 20.58 27.59
C PRO A 235 14.17 21.39 26.29
N TYR A 236 15.14 21.25 25.38
CA TYR A 236 14.95 21.66 23.98
C TYR A 236 15.25 20.50 23.05
N CYS A 237 14.19 19.89 22.54
CA CYS A 237 14.10 19.54 21.14
C CYS A 237 12.62 19.53 20.73
N THR A 238 12.19 20.51 19.94
CA THR A 238 10.83 20.61 19.40
C THR A 238 10.58 19.58 18.28
N ILE A 239 11.59 18.79 17.92
CA ILE A 239 11.59 17.92 16.74
C ILE A 239 11.63 16.44 17.17
N LEU A 240 10.47 15.91 17.59
CA LEU A 240 10.21 14.49 17.93
C LEU A 240 9.84 13.62 16.70
N TYR A 241 10.17 14.08 15.49
CA TYR A 241 9.69 13.52 14.23
C TYR A 241 10.24 12.13 13.85
N PRO A 242 11.52 11.78 14.14
CA PRO A 242 12.10 10.50 13.68
C PRO A 242 11.49 9.24 14.33
N ASN A 243 10.80 9.38 15.47
CA ASN A 243 10.19 8.24 16.17
C ASN A 243 8.77 7.92 15.67
N LEU A 244 8.13 8.83 14.94
CA LEU A 244 6.74 8.68 14.48
C LEU A 244 6.64 8.11 13.05
N LEU A 245 7.63 8.39 12.18
CA LEU A 245 7.71 7.75 10.86
C LEU A 245 8.58 6.50 10.91
N LYS A 246 8.01 5.34 10.59
CA LYS A 246 8.81 4.17 10.21
C LYS A 246 9.58 4.53 8.93
N ASN A 247 10.92 4.56 8.99
CA ASN A 247 11.81 5.00 7.90
C ASN A 247 11.48 4.38 6.53
N GLU A 248 11.06 3.11 6.51
CA GLU A 248 10.72 2.41 5.28
C GLU A 248 9.51 3.03 4.53
N ALA A 249 8.57 3.67 5.26
CA ALA A 249 7.39 4.28 4.68
C ALA A 249 7.75 5.53 3.87
N ILE A 250 8.74 6.30 4.35
CA ILE A 250 9.29 7.46 3.65
C ILE A 250 9.95 7.03 2.35
N GLU A 251 10.84 6.03 2.40
CA GLU A 251 11.56 5.54 1.21
C GLU A 251 10.59 4.99 0.15
N SER A 252 9.54 4.29 0.57
CA SER A 252 8.54 3.71 -0.34
C SER A 252 7.75 4.80 -1.09
N VAL A 253 7.32 5.84 -0.38
CA VAL A 253 6.52 6.93 -0.95
C VAL A 253 7.38 7.84 -1.82
N VAL A 254 8.58 8.18 -1.36
CA VAL A 254 9.52 9.01 -2.10
C VAL A 254 9.96 8.33 -3.40
N ASN A 255 10.34 7.05 -3.36
CA ASN A 255 10.80 6.34 -4.56
C ASN A 255 9.72 6.27 -5.64
N VAL A 256 8.47 6.05 -5.26
CA VAL A 256 7.36 5.95 -6.23
C VAL A 256 6.95 7.31 -6.79
N LEU A 257 6.91 8.36 -5.97
CA LEU A 257 6.56 9.70 -6.43
C LEU A 257 7.66 10.35 -7.27
N ILE A 258 8.94 10.04 -7.02
CA ILE A 258 10.08 10.45 -7.86
C ILE A 258 10.04 9.73 -9.22
N VAL A 259 9.76 8.42 -9.25
CA VAL A 259 9.72 7.63 -10.51
C VAL A 259 8.58 8.06 -11.44
N GLN A 260 7.47 8.55 -10.89
CA GLN A 260 6.28 8.95 -11.65
C GLN A 260 6.23 10.44 -12.04
N ASN A 261 7.26 11.24 -11.75
CA ASN A 261 7.29 12.70 -11.99
C ASN A 261 6.15 13.50 -11.34
N MET A 262 5.46 12.94 -10.33
CA MET A 262 4.47 13.67 -9.52
C MET A 262 5.10 14.67 -8.54
N VAL A 263 6.43 14.81 -8.58
CA VAL A 263 7.17 15.89 -7.95
C VAL A 263 7.83 16.66 -9.09
N VAL A 264 7.44 17.92 -9.26
CA VAL A 264 8.11 18.91 -10.13
C VAL A 264 9.63 18.81 -9.93
N PRO A 265 10.47 18.95 -10.98
CA PRO A 265 11.89 18.59 -10.97
C PRO A 265 12.73 19.56 -10.12
N LEU A 266 12.58 19.52 -8.80
CA LEU A 266 13.57 20.03 -7.88
C LEU A 266 14.67 18.96 -7.84
N HIS A 267 15.65 19.12 -8.73
CA HIS A 267 16.92 18.39 -8.82
C HIS A 267 16.83 16.85 -8.69
N ARG A 268 16.38 16.19 -9.77
CA ARG A 268 16.47 14.72 -9.94
C ARG A 268 17.85 14.14 -9.53
N ASP A 269 18.93 14.86 -9.81
CA ASP A 269 20.29 14.37 -9.55
C ASP A 269 20.77 14.56 -8.11
N MET A 270 20.25 15.55 -7.36
CA MET A 270 20.60 15.70 -5.94
C MET A 270 19.79 14.77 -5.07
N HIS A 271 18.49 14.60 -5.34
CA HIS A 271 17.63 13.78 -4.49
C HIS A 271 17.87 12.28 -4.70
N VAL A 272 18.14 11.79 -5.91
CA VAL A 272 18.45 10.36 -6.12
C VAL A 272 19.76 9.95 -5.45
N ASN A 273 20.78 10.83 -5.47
CA ASN A 273 22.03 10.58 -4.75
C ASN A 273 21.85 10.76 -3.23
N TYR A 274 21.07 11.74 -2.79
CA TYR A 274 20.76 11.98 -1.38
C TYR A 274 19.93 10.87 -0.74
N PHE A 275 18.95 10.30 -1.45
CA PHE A 275 18.17 9.15 -0.99
C PHE A 275 18.99 7.85 -1.01
N LYS A 276 19.86 7.65 -2.01
CA LYS A 276 20.85 6.56 -1.98
C LYS A 276 21.83 6.68 -0.81
N GLU A 277 22.32 7.89 -0.52
CA GLU A 277 23.18 8.16 0.63
C GLU A 277 22.44 7.96 1.96
N LEU A 278 21.14 8.31 2.03
CA LEU A 278 20.23 8.02 3.14
C LEU A 278 20.11 6.53 3.41
N THR A 279 19.74 5.74 2.40
CA THR A 279 19.57 4.29 2.54
C THR A 279 20.89 3.64 2.94
N THR A 280 22.02 4.08 2.36
CA THR A 280 23.36 3.58 2.71
C THR A 280 23.76 3.95 4.15
N ALA A 281 23.52 5.19 4.58
CA ALA A 281 23.82 5.66 5.94
C ALA A 281 22.94 4.98 7.00
N ILE A 282 21.70 4.64 6.65
CA ILE A 282 20.74 3.95 7.50
C ILE A 282 21.08 2.46 7.62
N GLU A 283 21.45 1.78 6.51
CA GLU A 283 21.92 0.39 6.52
C GLU A 283 23.19 0.20 7.37
N THR A 284 24.08 1.19 7.41
CA THR A 284 25.25 1.17 8.29
C THR A 284 24.90 1.37 9.77
N ARG A 285 23.78 2.02 10.11
CA ARG A 285 23.29 2.17 11.50
C ARG A 285 22.58 0.94 12.03
N GLY A 286 21.96 0.12 11.17
CA GLY A 286 21.29 -1.13 11.57
C GLY A 286 22.23 -2.32 11.84
N LYS A 287 23.53 -2.18 11.56
CA LYS A 287 24.56 -3.22 11.71
C LYS A 287 25.58 -2.94 12.82
N ALA A 288 25.43 -1.85 13.57
CA ALA A 288 26.33 -1.43 14.64
C ALA A 288 25.70 -1.60 16.02
#